data_AF-A0A6B3F9Y8-F1
#
_entry.id   AF-A0A6B3F9Y8-F1
#
_cell.length_a   1.000
_cell.length_b   1.000
_cell.length_c   1.000
_cell.angle_alpha   90.00
_cell.angle_beta   90.00
_cell.angle_gamma   90.00
#
_symmetry.space_group_name_H-M   'P 1'
#
loop_
_entity.id
_entity.type
_entity.pdbx_description
1 polymer ?
#
loop_
_entity_poly.entity_id
_entity_poly.type
_entity_poly.pdbx_seq_one_letter_code
_entity_poly.pdbx_strand_id
1 'polypeptide(L)'
;DYDAPGTESGRATRLLEENFPGLAGDSDTVVWHTDQGSVRAAAVEQTMGRTLDDLADLPGVSAVTGPYQGTGEGGGISADGHTAYATVTFDKSADDLPAG
;
A
#
# COMPACT_ATOMS: atom_id res chain seq x y z
N ASP A 1 -16.29 -10.73 16.19
CA ASP A 1 -17.03 -9.74 16.96
C ASP A 1 -16.07 -8.89 17.78
N TYR A 2 -15.64 -7.76 17.21
CA TYR A 2 -14.77 -6.76 17.84
C TYR A 2 -15.23 -5.35 17.43
N ASP A 3 -16.54 -5.13 17.36
CA ASP A 3 -17.09 -3.78 17.31
C ASP A 3 -17.44 -3.37 18.74
N ALA A 4 -16.54 -2.65 19.41
CA ALA A 4 -16.83 -2.03 20.70
C ALA A 4 -17.52 -0.67 20.44
N PRO A 5 -18.86 -0.56 20.60
CA PRO A 5 -19.57 0.67 20.30
C PRO A 5 -19.24 1.69 21.40
N GLY A 6 -18.48 2.73 21.05
CA GLY A 6 -18.23 3.88 21.92
C GLY A 6 -16.77 4.14 22.32
N THR A 7 -15.78 3.54 21.64
CA THR A 7 -14.37 3.94 21.83
C THR A 7 -14.01 5.08 20.88
N GLU A 8 -13.20 6.04 21.34
CA GLU A 8 -12.65 7.13 20.52
C GLU A 8 -12.00 6.62 19.22
N SER A 9 -11.49 5.38 19.24
CA SER A 9 -10.96 4.66 18.08
C SER A 9 -11.97 4.52 16.94
N GLY A 10 -13.23 4.16 17.23
CA GLY A 10 -14.27 4.02 16.20
C GLY A 10 -14.72 5.36 15.61
N ARG A 11 -14.61 6.45 16.38
CA ARG A 11 -14.83 7.81 15.88
C ARG A 11 -13.66 8.27 15.00
N ALA A 12 -12.42 7.94 15.39
CA ALA A 12 -11.23 8.24 14.60
C ALA A 12 -11.24 7.51 13.24
N THR A 13 -11.61 6.23 13.21
CA THR A 13 -11.76 5.46 11.96
C THR A 13 -12.81 6.08 11.04
N ARG A 14 -14.00 6.42 11.58
CA ARG A 14 -15.06 7.07 10.78
C ARG A 14 -14.64 8.45 10.29
N LEU A 15 -13.93 9.23 11.10
CA LEU A 15 -13.38 10.52 10.67
C LEU A 15 -12.28 10.35 9.61
N LEU A 16 -11.48 9.28 9.70
CA LEU A 16 -10.49 8.92 8.68
C LEU A 16 -11.17 8.54 7.35
N GLU A 17 -12.22 7.71 7.38
CA GLU A 17 -13.02 7.35 6.19
C GLU A 17 -13.75 8.56 5.58
N GLU A 18 -14.37 9.40 6.40
CA GLU A 18 -15.14 10.57 5.96
C GLU A 18 -14.26 11.66 5.32
N ASN A 19 -13.01 11.81 5.79
CA ASN A 19 -12.09 12.82 5.28
C ASN A 19 -11.08 12.29 4.26
N PHE A 20 -10.84 10.97 4.25
CA PHE A 20 -9.89 10.30 3.37
C PHE A 20 -10.42 8.91 2.96
N PRO A 21 -11.46 8.85 2.11
CA PRO A 21 -12.03 7.59 1.66
C PRO A 21 -10.93 6.71 1.03
N GLY A 22 -10.68 5.53 1.62
CA GLY A 22 -9.68 4.55 1.18
C GLY A 22 -8.44 4.37 2.09
N LEU A 23 -8.28 5.15 3.17
CA LEU A 23 -7.11 5.03 4.07
C LEU A 23 -7.31 4.12 5.30
N ALA A 24 -8.53 3.69 5.60
CA ALA A 24 -8.78 2.78 6.71
C ALA A 24 -8.73 1.33 6.21
N GLY A 25 -7.71 0.56 6.60
CA GLY A 25 -7.70 -0.91 6.51
C GLY A 25 -7.46 -1.56 5.14
N ASP A 26 -7.61 -0.84 4.03
CA ASP A 26 -7.75 -1.46 2.69
C ASP A 26 -6.50 -1.37 1.82
N SER A 27 -5.38 -0.96 2.40
CA SER A 27 -4.12 -0.76 1.70
C SER A 27 -2.96 -1.47 2.39
N ASP A 28 -2.22 -2.26 1.64
CA ASP A 28 -0.96 -2.87 2.07
C ASP A 28 0.24 -2.13 1.48
N THR A 29 1.40 -2.30 2.12
CA THR A 29 2.68 -1.75 1.63
C THR A 29 3.67 -2.87 1.36
N VAL A 30 4.22 -2.88 0.15
CA VAL A 30 5.31 -3.79 -0.24
C VAL A 30 6.62 -3.03 -0.20
N VAL A 31 7.63 -3.58 0.49
CA VAL A 31 8.93 -2.94 0.68
C VAL A 31 10.03 -3.78 0.05
N TRP A 32 10.89 -3.13 -0.74
CA TRP A 32 12.13 -3.70 -1.23
C TRP A 32 13.32 -3.02 -0.57
N HIS A 33 14.31 -3.82 -0.19
CA HIS A 33 15.58 -3.35 0.34
C HIS A 33 16.74 -4.03 -0.37
N THR A 34 17.83 -3.30 -0.60
CA THR A 34 19.07 -3.84 -1.15
C THR A 34 20.27 -3.46 -0.30
N ASP A 35 21.01 -4.46 0.19
CA ASP A 35 22.21 -4.25 1.00
C ASP A 35 23.36 -3.62 0.20
N GLN A 36 23.37 -3.82 -1.12
CA GLN A 36 24.36 -3.28 -2.04
C GLN A 36 23.70 -2.74 -3.31
N GLY A 37 24.25 -1.68 -3.90
CA GLY A 37 23.65 -1.04 -5.08
C GLY A 37 22.44 -0.19 -4.72
N SER A 38 21.50 -0.02 -5.66
CA SER A 38 20.32 0.83 -5.46
C SER A 38 19.07 0.15 -5.99
N VAL A 39 17.92 0.44 -5.39
CA VAL A 39 16.60 0.07 -5.93
C VAL A 39 16.31 0.71 -7.30
N ARG A 40 17.12 1.71 -7.71
CA ARG A 40 17.10 2.29 -9.06
C ARG A 40 17.94 1.51 -10.09
N ALA A 41 18.59 0.42 -9.69
CA ALA A 41 19.32 -0.42 -10.65
C ALA A 41 18.33 -1.09 -11.60
N ALA A 42 18.58 -1.03 -12.91
CA ALA A 42 17.62 -1.48 -13.92
C ALA A 42 17.12 -2.93 -13.73
N ALA A 43 17.95 -3.84 -13.20
CA ALA A 43 17.53 -5.21 -12.92
C ALA A 43 16.56 -5.30 -11.71
N VAL A 44 16.75 -4.43 -10.72
CA VAL A 44 15.87 -4.31 -9.55
C VAL A 44 14.54 -3.69 -9.99
N GLU A 45 14.58 -2.59 -10.75
CA GLU A 45 13.38 -1.93 -11.27
C GLU A 45 12.54 -2.89 -12.12
N GLN A 46 13.16 -3.66 -13.03
CA GLN A 46 12.46 -4.65 -13.86
C GLN A 46 11.85 -5.81 -13.06
N THR A 47 12.51 -6.24 -11.99
CA THR A 47 11.99 -7.32 -11.14
C THR A 47 10.82 -6.82 -10.32
N MET A 48 10.98 -5.65 -9.70
CA MET A 48 9.93 -5.00 -8.92
C MET A 48 8.73 -4.66 -9.79
N GLY A 49 8.93 -4.09 -10.98
CA GLY A 49 7.86 -3.77 -11.92
C GLY A 49 7.02 -5.00 -12.25
N ARG A 50 7.65 -6.12 -12.60
CA ARG A 50 6.93 -7.38 -12.86
C ARG A 50 6.13 -7.87 -11.65
N THR A 51 6.72 -7.83 -10.45
CA THR A 51 5.99 -8.22 -9.23
C THR A 51 4.78 -7.31 -8.98
N LEU A 52 4.92 -6.00 -9.19
CA LEU A 52 3.82 -5.06 -9.00
C LEU A 52 2.73 -5.24 -10.07
N ASP A 53 3.10 -5.56 -11.31
CA ASP A 53 2.15 -5.89 -12.37
C ASP A 53 1.38 -7.19 -12.02
N ASP A 54 2.09 -8.23 -11.56
CA ASP A 54 1.46 -9.49 -11.11
C ASP A 54 0.47 -9.25 -9.96
N LEU A 55 0.79 -8.33 -9.04
CA LEU A 55 -0.11 -7.94 -7.94
C LEU A 55 -1.34 -7.19 -8.43
N ALA A 56 -1.18 -6.30 -9.42
CA ALA A 56 -2.30 -5.55 -9.99
C ALA A 56 -3.32 -6.46 -10.70
N ASP A 57 -2.88 -7.62 -11.19
CA ASP A 57 -3.74 -8.62 -11.84
C ASP A 57 -4.45 -9.55 -10.85
N LEU A 58 -4.16 -9.47 -9.54
CA LEU A 58 -4.81 -10.32 -8.54
C LEU A 58 -6.27 -9.92 -8.31
N PRO A 59 -7.20 -10.89 -8.21
CA PRO A 59 -8.60 -10.60 -7.86
C PRO A 59 -8.69 -9.89 -6.51
N GLY A 60 -9.43 -8.77 -6.48
CA GLY A 60 -9.61 -7.97 -5.27
C GLY A 60 -8.57 -6.87 -5.08
N VAL A 61 -7.61 -6.71 -5.98
CA VAL A 61 -6.71 -5.53 -6.01
C VAL A 61 -7.34 -4.45 -6.88
N SER A 62 -7.55 -3.27 -6.30
CA SER A 62 -8.15 -2.12 -6.97
C SER A 62 -7.09 -1.20 -7.59
N ALA A 63 -5.92 -1.09 -6.97
CA ALA A 63 -4.81 -0.28 -7.46
C ALA A 63 -3.45 -0.74 -6.93
N VAL A 64 -2.41 -0.52 -7.72
CA VAL A 64 -1.01 -0.62 -7.28
C VAL A 64 -0.29 0.68 -7.63
N THR A 65 0.29 1.33 -6.63
CA THR A 65 1.12 2.54 -6.78
C THR A 65 2.57 2.20 -6.50
N GLY A 66 3.38 2.20 -7.55
CA GLY A 66 4.79 1.81 -7.50
C GLY A 66 5.73 2.96 -7.11
N PRO A 67 6.96 2.63 -6.67
CA PRO A 67 7.89 3.61 -6.12
C PRO A 67 8.47 4.59 -7.14
N TYR A 68 8.34 4.26 -8.43
CA TYR A 68 8.86 5.05 -9.55
C TYR A 68 7.80 6.00 -10.15
N GLN A 69 6.53 5.88 -9.71
CA GLN A 69 5.43 6.70 -10.19
C GLN A 69 5.36 8.00 -9.37
N GLY A 70 6.13 9.01 -9.76
CA GLY A 70 6.11 10.33 -9.11
C GLY A 70 7.38 11.12 -9.43
N THR A 71 7.25 12.22 -10.16
CA THR A 71 8.37 13.11 -10.45
C THR A 71 8.60 14.05 -9.26
N GLY A 72 9.38 13.62 -8.25
CA GLY A 72 9.76 14.46 -7.12
C GLY A 72 10.54 13.76 -5.99
N GLU A 73 11.03 14.54 -5.03
CA GLU A 73 11.77 14.08 -3.82
C GLU A 73 10.91 13.28 -2.82
N GLY A 74 9.61 13.12 -3.08
CA GLY A 74 8.66 12.31 -2.31
C GLY A 74 8.26 11.00 -3.00
N GLY A 75 9.05 10.52 -3.97
CA GLY A 75 8.84 9.21 -4.59
C GLY A 75 8.97 8.08 -3.56
N GLY A 76 8.53 6.88 -3.96
CA GLY A 76 8.51 5.70 -3.11
C GLY A 76 9.87 5.15 -2.71
N ILE A 77 10.94 5.96 -2.69
CA ILE A 77 12.32 5.52 -2.53
C ILE A 77 12.99 6.35 -1.42
N SER A 78 13.68 5.68 -0.50
CA SER A 78 14.43 6.32 0.58
C SER A 78 15.53 7.26 0.05
N ALA A 79 15.92 8.22 0.88
CA ALA A 79 16.96 9.19 0.53
C ALA A 79 18.31 8.55 0.16
N ASP A 80 18.65 7.43 0.79
CA ASP A 80 19.85 6.65 0.48
C ASP A 80 19.72 5.78 -0.79
N GLY A 81 18.51 5.66 -1.35
CA GLY A 81 18.25 4.89 -2.57
C GLY A 81 18.34 3.37 -2.40
N HIS A 82 18.36 2.86 -1.16
CA HIS A 82 18.43 1.43 -0.86
C HIS A 82 17.08 0.78 -0.56
N THR A 83 16.06 1.58 -0.27
CA THR A 83 14.73 1.10 0.08
C THR A 83 13.68 1.70 -0.84
N ALA A 84 12.75 0.87 -1.31
CA ALA A 84 11.59 1.31 -2.07
C ALA A 84 10.31 0.77 -1.46
N TYR A 85 9.21 1.52 -1.56
CA TYR A 85 7.88 1.14 -1.10
C TYR A 85 6.85 1.32 -2.22
N ALA A 86 5.95 0.35 -2.31
CA ALA A 86 4.77 0.39 -3.16
C ALA A 86 3.52 0.21 -2.30
N THR A 87 2.42 0.83 -2.69
CA THR A 87 1.12 0.67 -2.02
C THR A 87 0.20 -0.16 -2.90
N VAL A 88 -0.43 -1.17 -2.31
CA VAL A 88 -1.46 -2.00 -2.93
C VAL A 88 -2.78 -1.67 -2.25
N THR A 89 -3.79 -1.28 -3.01
CA THR A 89 -5.14 -1.01 -2.51
C THR A 89 -6.06 -2.12 -2.96
N PHE A 90 -6.94 -2.60 -2.08
CA PHE A 90 -7.89 -3.66 -2.37
C PHE A 90 -9.30 -3.12 -2.68
N ASP A 91 -10.12 -3.92 -3.36
CA ASP A 91 -11.48 -3.57 -3.81
C ASP A 91 -12.53 -3.57 -2.69
N LYS A 92 -12.25 -4.28 -1.58
CA LYS A 92 -13.22 -4.46 -0.50
C LYS A 92 -12.62 -4.04 0.82
N SER A 93 -13.40 -3.24 1.54
CA SER A 93 -13.10 -2.95 2.93
C SER A 93 -13.07 -4.22 3.76
N ALA A 94 -12.08 -4.33 4.64
CA ALA A 94 -11.90 -5.49 5.53
C ALA A 94 -13.13 -5.82 6.42
N ASP A 95 -14.22 -5.06 6.31
CA ASP A 95 -15.42 -5.12 7.13
C ASP A 95 -16.59 -5.95 6.55
N ASP A 96 -16.47 -6.57 5.38
CA ASP A 96 -17.58 -7.35 4.78
C ASP A 96 -17.40 -8.88 4.95
N LEU A 97 -16.81 -9.29 6.07
CA LEU A 97 -16.81 -10.69 6.51
C LEU A 97 -18.03 -10.92 7.42
N PRO A 98 -19.03 -11.75 7.04
CA PRO A 98 -20.11 -12.09 7.96
C PRO A 98 -19.51 -12.81 9.18
N ALA A 99 -19.78 -12.26 10.37
CA ALA A 99 -19.57 -12.98 11.61
C ALA A 99 -20.42 -14.26 11.55
N GLY A 100 -19.73 -15.41 11.55
CA GLY A 100 -20.36 -16.71 11.73
C GLY A 100 -20.96 -16.89 13.11
#